data_AF-A0A8S1R564-F1
#
_entry.id   AF-A0A8S1R564-F1
#
_cell.length_a   1.000
_cell.length_b   1.000
_cell.length_c   1.000
_cell.angle_alpha   90.00
_cell.angle_beta   90.00
_cell.angle_gamma   90.00
#
_symmetry.space_group_name_H-M   'P 1'
#
loop_
_entity.id
_entity.type
_entity.pdbx_description
1 polymer ?
#
loop_
_entity_poly.entity_id
_entity_poly.type
_entity_poly.pdbx_seq_one_letter_code
_entity_poly.pdbx_strand_id
1 'polypeptide(L)'
;MKVQSTTTQQDDHFLISNYDYKSTNIEKNGDKYIAKPQITNFKFKTDTRIPKLGVMLVGWGGNNGTTLTGGVLANKFNITWNSKRGTHQPNFYGSLTQSSVIKIGTCNTEEVFVPFKDVLPMVNPCDIVFGGWDISSMNLADAMNRAQVVEYDLQQKLRPYLEKLVPLPSIYYPDFIAANQNDRADNVIPGNNKLEHLNVIRKNIADFKQQNNLDKVILLWTANTERFCVEDPNVHGTAEKLLKSIESSHPEISASTIFACAACLEGCSFINGSPQNTIVPGVIELAEKAGVFVAGDDFKTGQTKFKTCLVEYLVGAGIKPKAIISYNHLGNNDGKNLSQESCFKSKERSKKTCVDDILESNKVLYPTEEELNIDHTIVIKYCPETGDSKKAMDEYIAEIFLGGRQTFAVYNVCEDSLLAAPLIMDLLLLCELFERIQFSKDTSEFQRFDTVLSWLSYLMKAPKSESGITTINSLSRQRAMLENLVKVCAGLTIDDNLRLEVRYGASRFQQ
;
A
#
# COMPACT_ATOMS: atom_id res chain seq x y z
N MET A 1 2.18 3.80 -24.99
CA MET A 1 3.23 3.17 -25.85
C MET A 1 2.59 2.09 -26.73
N LYS A 2 3.12 1.78 -27.92
CA LYS A 2 2.67 0.65 -28.76
C LYS A 2 3.72 -0.45 -28.78
N VAL A 3 3.36 -1.66 -28.35
CA VAL A 3 4.23 -2.84 -28.44
C VAL A 3 3.91 -3.57 -29.74
N GLN A 4 4.94 -3.79 -30.57
CA GLN A 4 4.83 -4.64 -31.76
C GLN A 4 5.43 -6.00 -31.40
N SER A 5 4.57 -6.97 -31.10
CA SER A 5 5.00 -8.33 -30.76
C SER A 5 4.12 -9.37 -31.43
N THR A 6 4.71 -10.51 -31.77
CA THR A 6 3.99 -11.72 -32.20
C THR A 6 3.28 -12.43 -31.03
N THR A 7 3.63 -12.07 -29.80
CA THR A 7 3.06 -12.66 -28.57
C THR A 7 1.95 -11.82 -27.95
N THR A 8 1.63 -10.66 -28.54
CA THR A 8 0.56 -9.77 -28.09
C THR A 8 -0.58 -9.71 -29.09
N GLN A 9 -1.81 -9.73 -28.59
CA GLN A 9 -3.02 -9.47 -29.37
C GLN A 9 -3.80 -8.34 -28.69
N GLN A 10 -4.23 -7.35 -29.45
CA GLN A 10 -5.03 -6.24 -28.93
C GLN A 10 -6.29 -6.09 -29.77
N ASP A 11 -7.44 -6.12 -29.12
CA ASP A 11 -8.71 -5.69 -29.69
C ASP A 11 -9.15 -4.34 -29.06
N ASP A 12 -10.38 -3.90 -29.34
CA ASP A 12 -10.90 -2.61 -28.87
C ASP A 12 -11.00 -2.50 -27.34
N HIS A 13 -10.94 -3.61 -26.60
CA HIS A 13 -11.19 -3.66 -25.16
C HIS A 13 -10.10 -4.38 -24.38
N PHE A 14 -9.41 -5.36 -24.96
CA PHE A 14 -8.46 -6.21 -24.26
C PHE A 14 -7.08 -6.21 -24.89
N LEU A 15 -6.07 -6.22 -24.04
CA LEU A 15 -4.70 -6.57 -24.37
C LEU A 15 -4.40 -7.96 -23.84
N ILE A 16 -4.07 -8.89 -24.74
CA ILE A 16 -3.65 -10.25 -24.40
C ILE A 16 -2.15 -10.38 -24.66
N SER A 17 -1.41 -10.87 -23.67
CA SER A 17 0.04 -11.07 -23.73
C SER A 17 0.40 -12.50 -23.33
N ASN A 18 1.14 -13.21 -24.18
CA ASN A 18 1.71 -14.51 -23.82
C ASN A 18 3.08 -14.33 -23.17
N TYR A 19 3.33 -15.06 -22.08
CA TYR A 19 4.53 -14.94 -21.27
C TYR A 19 5.08 -16.30 -20.85
N ASP A 20 6.34 -16.55 -21.24
CA ASP A 20 7.10 -17.72 -20.85
C ASP A 20 7.76 -17.47 -19.49
N TYR A 21 7.10 -17.89 -18.41
CA TYR A 21 7.64 -17.77 -17.06
C TYR A 21 8.75 -18.78 -16.84
N LYS A 22 9.99 -18.29 -16.87
CA LYS A 22 11.19 -19.08 -16.59
C LYS A 22 11.44 -19.09 -15.08
N SER A 23 11.47 -20.27 -14.48
CA SER A 23 11.75 -20.46 -13.05
C SER A 23 12.63 -21.68 -12.81
N THR A 24 13.15 -21.82 -11.60
CA THR A 24 13.97 -22.96 -11.19
C THR A 24 13.38 -23.56 -9.94
N ASN A 25 12.90 -24.81 -10.02
CA ASN A 25 12.48 -25.56 -8.84
C ASN A 25 13.72 -26.12 -8.12
N ILE A 26 13.73 -26.05 -6.79
CA ILE A 26 14.86 -26.48 -5.95
C ILE A 26 14.40 -27.62 -5.06
N GLU A 27 15.06 -28.77 -5.17
CA GLU A 27 14.88 -29.91 -4.26
C GLU A 27 16.13 -30.06 -3.38
N LYS A 28 15.93 -30.23 -2.07
CA LYS A 28 17.01 -30.50 -1.12
C LYS A 28 17.22 -32.01 -0.99
N ASN A 29 18.44 -32.49 -1.25
CA ASN A 29 18.85 -33.89 -1.09
C ASN A 29 20.08 -33.95 -0.17
N GLY A 30 19.85 -34.16 1.12
CA GLY A 30 20.87 -33.98 2.15
C GLY A 30 21.39 -32.54 2.17
N ASP A 31 22.70 -32.37 2.00
CA ASP A 31 23.38 -31.07 1.96
C ASP A 31 23.48 -30.46 0.55
N LYS A 32 22.91 -31.13 -0.47
CA LYS A 32 22.96 -30.67 -1.87
C LYS A 32 21.60 -30.14 -2.32
N TYR A 33 21.64 -29.17 -3.23
CA TYR A 33 20.46 -28.68 -3.95
C TYR A 33 20.45 -29.24 -5.37
N ILE A 34 19.31 -29.76 -5.81
CA ILE A 34 19.05 -30.13 -7.19
C ILE A 34 18.19 -29.03 -7.80
N ALA A 35 18.77 -28.27 -8.73
CA ALA A 35 18.09 -27.20 -9.45
C ALA A 35 17.49 -27.74 -10.75
N LYS A 36 16.18 -27.54 -10.94
CA LYS A 36 15.43 -27.97 -12.12
C LYS A 36 14.84 -26.73 -12.81
N PRO A 37 15.53 -26.13 -13.79
CA PRO A 37 14.98 -25.07 -14.62
C PRO A 37 13.74 -25.56 -15.36
N GLN A 38 12.71 -24.72 -15.42
CA GLN A 38 11.45 -25.02 -16.07
C GLN A 38 10.86 -23.75 -16.70
N ILE A 39 9.98 -23.96 -17.68
CA ILE A 39 9.21 -22.91 -18.33
C ILE A 39 7.73 -23.23 -18.15
N THR A 40 6.95 -22.24 -17.74
CA THR A 40 5.51 -22.32 -17.61
C THR A 40 4.88 -21.23 -18.46
N ASN A 41 3.88 -21.58 -19.28
CA ASN A 41 3.27 -20.61 -20.19
C ASN A 41 2.09 -19.94 -19.51
N PHE A 42 2.14 -18.61 -19.45
CA PHE A 42 1.04 -17.79 -18.97
C PHE A 42 0.46 -16.95 -20.10
N LYS A 43 -0.85 -16.70 -20.02
CA LYS A 43 -1.51 -15.65 -20.81
C LYS A 43 -2.06 -14.61 -19.86
N PHE A 44 -1.71 -13.36 -20.05
CA PHE A 44 -2.30 -12.23 -19.34
C PHE A 44 -3.33 -11.56 -20.24
N LYS A 45 -4.46 -11.18 -19.66
CA LYS A 45 -5.53 -10.42 -20.31
C LYS A 45 -5.81 -9.19 -19.47
N THR A 46 -5.60 -8.01 -20.04
CA THR A 46 -5.83 -6.72 -19.40
C THR A 46 -6.99 -6.02 -20.09
N ASP A 47 -8.07 -5.70 -19.37
CA ASP A 47 -9.10 -4.78 -19.85
C ASP A 47 -8.51 -3.37 -19.93
N THR A 48 -8.52 -2.78 -21.12
CA THR A 48 -7.92 -1.47 -21.41
C THR A 48 -8.89 -0.31 -21.17
N ARG A 49 -10.17 -0.59 -20.92
CA ARG A 49 -11.16 0.44 -20.60
C ARG A 49 -10.92 0.97 -19.19
N ILE A 50 -10.73 2.28 -19.08
CA ILE A 50 -10.52 2.95 -17.80
C ILE A 50 -11.89 3.27 -17.19
N PRO A 51 -12.22 2.74 -16.00
CA PRO A 51 -13.51 2.99 -15.35
C PRO A 51 -13.56 4.38 -14.71
N LYS A 52 -14.77 4.89 -14.53
CA LYS A 52 -15.01 6.01 -13.62
C LYS A 52 -14.90 5.52 -12.18
N LEU A 53 -13.78 5.84 -11.54
CA LEU A 53 -13.43 5.37 -10.20
C LEU A 53 -13.94 6.32 -9.11
N GLY A 54 -14.71 5.77 -8.17
CA GLY A 54 -14.96 6.38 -6.88
C GLY A 54 -14.04 5.83 -5.79
N VAL A 55 -13.65 6.68 -4.85
CA VAL A 55 -12.86 6.29 -3.70
C VAL A 55 -13.53 6.79 -2.44
N MET A 56 -13.80 5.87 -1.50
CA MET A 56 -14.34 6.23 -0.20
C MET A 56 -13.31 5.98 0.90
N LEU A 57 -12.89 7.07 1.55
CA LEU A 57 -11.88 7.04 2.60
C LEU A 57 -12.54 6.96 3.98
N VAL A 58 -12.14 5.98 4.80
CA VAL A 58 -12.44 6.01 6.24
C VAL A 58 -11.37 6.86 6.90
N GLY A 59 -11.77 7.92 7.61
CA GLY A 59 -10.87 8.96 8.11
C GLY A 59 -10.58 10.06 7.07
N TRP A 60 -11.57 10.41 6.24
CA TRP A 60 -11.40 11.37 5.14
C TRP A 60 -10.97 12.77 5.61
N GLY A 61 -11.45 13.21 6.78
CA GLY A 61 -11.08 14.46 7.43
C GLY A 61 -9.75 14.37 8.22
N GLY A 62 -9.02 13.27 8.14
CA GLY A 62 -7.68 13.12 8.68
C GLY A 62 -6.61 13.88 7.87
N ASN A 63 -5.37 13.88 8.37
CA ASN A 63 -4.26 14.54 7.69
C ASN A 63 -4.05 13.96 6.26
N ASN A 64 -4.04 12.63 6.13
CA ASN A 64 -3.88 11.95 4.85
C ASN A 64 -5.05 12.22 3.88
N GLY A 65 -6.30 12.09 4.34
CA GLY A 65 -7.48 12.24 3.49
C GLY A 65 -7.64 13.66 2.94
N THR A 66 -7.41 14.67 3.78
CA THR A 66 -7.40 16.09 3.36
C THR A 66 -6.24 16.40 2.42
N THR A 67 -5.03 15.89 2.70
CA THR A 67 -3.84 16.10 1.87
C THR A 67 -3.99 15.45 0.50
N LEU A 68 -4.48 14.21 0.42
CA LEU A 68 -4.73 13.52 -0.85
C LEU A 68 -5.77 14.27 -1.68
N THR A 69 -6.93 14.60 -1.09
CA THR A 69 -8.01 15.28 -1.80
C THR A 69 -7.57 16.66 -2.29
N GLY A 70 -6.92 17.43 -1.42
CA GLY A 70 -6.35 18.73 -1.75
C GLY A 70 -5.29 18.66 -2.84
N GLY A 71 -4.36 17.70 -2.75
CA GLY A 71 -3.31 17.48 -3.74
C GLY A 71 -3.86 17.12 -5.12
N VAL A 72 -4.88 16.25 -5.19
CA VAL A 72 -5.56 15.94 -6.45
C VAL A 72 -6.27 17.16 -7.04
N LEU A 73 -7.02 17.92 -6.24
CA LEU A 73 -7.71 19.12 -6.73
C LEU A 73 -6.72 20.20 -7.18
N ALA A 74 -5.60 20.38 -6.48
CA ALA A 74 -4.54 21.29 -6.88
C ALA A 74 -3.98 20.92 -8.26
N ASN A 75 -3.70 19.63 -8.51
CA ASN A 75 -3.27 19.14 -9.82
C ASN A 75 -4.37 19.28 -10.88
N LYS A 76 -5.62 18.94 -10.55
CA LYS A 76 -6.76 19.01 -11.48
C LYS A 76 -7.01 20.42 -12.00
N PHE A 77 -6.89 21.41 -11.13
CA PHE A 77 -7.17 22.81 -11.45
C PHE A 77 -5.90 23.65 -11.67
N ASN A 78 -4.71 23.02 -11.74
CA ASN A 78 -3.42 23.69 -11.89
C ASN A 78 -3.20 24.84 -10.89
N ILE A 79 -3.57 24.62 -9.63
CA ILE A 79 -3.51 25.63 -8.58
C ILE A 79 -2.06 25.83 -8.15
N THR A 80 -1.48 26.96 -8.52
CA THR A 80 -0.17 27.40 -8.04
C THR A 80 -0.29 28.03 -6.66
N TRP A 81 0.77 27.93 -5.86
CA TRP A 81 0.86 28.61 -4.58
C TRP A 81 2.23 29.23 -4.37
N ASN A 82 2.27 30.27 -3.54
CA ASN A 82 3.49 30.91 -3.11
C ASN A 82 3.92 30.35 -1.77
N SER A 83 5.23 30.20 -1.59
CA SER A 83 5.86 30.04 -0.29
C SER A 83 7.01 31.01 -0.15
N LYS A 84 7.72 30.95 0.99
CA LYS A 84 8.96 31.71 1.20
C LYS A 84 10.05 31.39 0.16
N ARG A 85 9.89 30.32 -0.63
CA ARG A 85 10.83 29.87 -1.68
C ARG A 85 10.37 30.19 -3.10
N GLY A 86 9.32 31.00 -3.26
CA GLY A 86 8.76 31.38 -4.56
C GLY A 86 7.46 30.65 -4.90
N THR A 87 7.09 30.70 -6.18
CA THR A 87 5.86 30.09 -6.71
C THR A 87 6.10 28.62 -7.07
N HIS A 88 5.16 27.76 -6.66
CA HIS A 88 5.18 26.32 -6.90
C HIS A 88 4.03 25.91 -7.81
N GLN A 89 4.28 24.85 -8.59
CA GLN A 89 3.28 24.18 -9.42
C GLN A 89 2.85 22.87 -8.73
N PRO A 90 1.57 22.48 -8.85
CA PRO A 90 1.12 21.20 -8.33
C PRO A 90 1.79 20.05 -9.07
N ASN A 91 2.05 18.97 -8.35
CA ASN A 91 2.65 17.75 -8.88
C ASN A 91 2.20 16.54 -8.04
N PHE A 92 2.64 15.36 -8.47
CA PHE A 92 2.40 14.09 -7.78
C PHE A 92 3.72 13.44 -7.33
N TYR A 93 4.70 14.24 -6.89
CA TYR A 93 5.98 13.70 -6.42
C TYR A 93 5.79 12.75 -5.23
N GLY A 94 6.64 11.74 -5.15
CA GLY A 94 6.52 10.66 -4.17
C GLY A 94 5.63 9.49 -4.62
N SER A 95 4.82 9.66 -5.67
CA SER A 95 4.03 8.56 -6.26
C SER A 95 4.86 7.75 -7.25
N LEU A 96 4.84 6.43 -7.08
CA LEU A 96 5.43 5.45 -8.00
C LEU A 96 4.76 5.54 -9.38
N THR A 97 3.43 5.49 -9.42
CA THR A 97 2.68 5.42 -10.67
C THR A 97 2.75 6.74 -11.46
N GLN A 98 2.77 7.88 -10.76
CA GLN A 98 2.69 9.20 -11.40
C GLN A 98 4.06 9.84 -11.66
N SER A 99 5.08 9.53 -10.87
CA SER A 99 6.38 10.22 -10.91
C SER A 99 7.59 9.31 -11.06
N SER A 100 7.42 7.99 -11.17
CA SER A 100 8.52 7.07 -11.50
C SER A 100 8.50 6.65 -12.97
N VAL A 101 9.61 6.05 -13.40
CA VAL A 101 9.79 5.51 -14.74
C VAL A 101 10.11 4.01 -14.69
N ILE A 102 9.78 3.32 -15.78
CA ILE A 102 10.12 1.92 -16.04
C ILE A 102 11.05 1.87 -17.25
N LYS A 103 12.16 1.11 -17.16
CA LYS A 103 12.99 0.78 -18.32
C LYS A 103 12.24 -0.17 -19.25
N ILE A 104 12.03 0.20 -20.51
CA ILE A 104 11.30 -0.63 -21.48
C ILE A 104 12.21 -1.34 -22.49
N GLY A 105 13.50 -1.01 -22.50
CA GLY A 105 14.48 -1.63 -23.39
C GLY A 105 15.68 -0.73 -23.61
N THR A 106 16.36 -0.94 -24.73
CA THR A 106 17.48 -0.13 -25.17
C THR A 106 17.23 0.38 -26.59
N CYS A 107 17.68 1.60 -26.87
CA CYS A 107 17.78 2.15 -28.21
C CYS A 107 19.28 2.26 -28.52
N ASN A 108 19.76 1.45 -29.46
CA ASN A 108 21.19 1.20 -29.66
C ASN A 108 21.82 0.65 -28.36
N THR A 109 22.62 1.46 -27.66
CA THR A 109 23.29 1.11 -26.40
C THR A 109 22.72 1.84 -25.19
N GLU A 110 21.78 2.76 -25.40
CA GLU A 110 21.21 3.59 -24.34
C GLU A 110 19.93 2.98 -23.80
N GLU A 111 19.75 3.01 -22.49
CA GLU A 111 18.53 2.54 -21.84
C GLU A 111 17.39 3.53 -22.05
N VAL A 112 16.23 3.01 -22.41
CA VAL A 112 15.02 3.81 -22.63
C VAL A 112 14.05 3.60 -21.48
N PHE A 113 13.62 4.70 -20.88
CA PHE A 113 12.69 4.73 -19.78
C PHE A 113 11.43 5.49 -20.18
N VAL A 114 10.27 5.04 -19.71
CA VAL A 114 8.98 5.74 -19.87
C VAL A 114 8.30 5.89 -18.51
N PRO A 115 7.42 6.88 -18.31
CA PRO A 115 6.62 6.98 -17.09
C PRO A 115 5.87 5.68 -16.80
N PHE A 116 5.79 5.29 -15.53
CA PHE A 116 5.15 4.04 -15.11
C PHE A 116 3.72 3.90 -15.68
N LYS A 117 2.93 4.98 -15.55
CA LYS A 117 1.56 5.07 -16.07
C LYS A 117 1.39 5.00 -17.59
N ASP A 118 2.48 5.12 -18.36
CA ASP A 118 2.41 5.11 -19.83
C ASP A 118 2.58 3.69 -20.42
N VAL A 119 2.87 2.69 -19.57
CA VAL A 119 3.04 1.29 -19.96
C VAL A 119 1.71 0.57 -20.16
N LEU A 120 0.73 0.81 -19.27
CA LEU A 120 -0.64 0.30 -19.37
C LEU A 120 -1.65 1.42 -19.08
N PRO A 121 -2.88 1.36 -19.64
CA PRO A 121 -3.94 2.32 -19.30
C PRO A 121 -4.27 2.27 -17.79
N MET A 122 -4.17 3.42 -17.12
CA MET A 122 -4.47 3.60 -15.70
C MET A 122 -5.45 4.75 -15.51
N VAL A 123 -6.24 4.70 -14.44
CA VAL A 123 -7.04 5.84 -13.99
C VAL A 123 -6.13 7.06 -13.78
N ASN A 124 -6.55 8.21 -14.29
CA ASN A 124 -5.91 9.48 -13.98
C ASN A 124 -6.35 9.92 -12.57
N PRO A 125 -5.42 10.23 -11.64
CA PRO A 125 -5.78 10.71 -10.31
C PRO A 125 -6.78 11.86 -10.29
N CYS A 126 -6.70 12.77 -11.27
CA CYS A 126 -7.58 13.95 -11.37
C CYS A 126 -9.04 13.61 -11.72
N ASP A 127 -9.31 12.38 -12.16
CA ASP A 127 -10.65 11.91 -12.52
C ASP A 127 -11.32 11.11 -11.37
N ILE A 128 -10.59 10.85 -10.29
CA ILE A 128 -11.14 10.16 -9.11
C ILE A 128 -12.20 11.03 -8.44
N VAL A 129 -13.34 10.41 -8.12
CA VAL A 129 -14.37 11.01 -7.28
C VAL A 129 -14.14 10.57 -5.83
N PHE A 130 -13.83 11.52 -4.94
CA PHE A 130 -13.61 11.24 -3.53
C PHE A 130 -14.88 11.44 -2.69
N GLY A 131 -15.08 10.51 -1.76
CA GLY A 131 -16.05 10.58 -0.67
C GLY A 131 -15.47 9.90 0.57
N GLY A 132 -16.28 9.75 1.62
CA GLY A 132 -15.85 8.98 2.78
C GLY A 132 -16.50 9.40 4.08
N TRP A 133 -15.92 8.89 5.17
CA TRP A 133 -16.41 9.04 6.52
C TRP A 133 -15.32 9.60 7.43
N ASP A 134 -15.73 10.32 8.46
CA ASP A 134 -14.85 10.69 9.58
C ASP A 134 -15.72 10.82 10.83
N ILE A 135 -15.17 10.45 11.98
CA ILE A 135 -15.83 10.67 13.27
C ILE A 135 -15.93 12.16 13.62
N SER A 136 -15.20 13.02 12.91
CA SER A 136 -15.28 14.48 12.98
C SER A 136 -16.15 15.07 11.86
N SER A 137 -17.00 16.03 12.18
CA SER A 137 -17.94 16.71 11.27
C SER A 137 -17.29 17.80 10.40
N MET A 138 -16.01 18.11 10.63
CA MET A 138 -15.31 19.17 9.91
C MET A 138 -15.30 18.91 8.40
N ASN A 139 -15.69 19.92 7.62
CA ASN A 139 -15.44 19.92 6.17
C ASN A 139 -13.94 19.84 5.88
N LEU A 140 -13.57 19.45 4.65
CA LEU A 140 -12.18 19.22 4.31
C LEU A 140 -11.31 20.48 4.31
N ALA A 141 -11.87 21.68 4.14
CA ALA A 141 -11.07 22.91 4.20
C ALA A 141 -10.63 23.20 5.64
N ASP A 142 -11.56 23.07 6.60
CA ASP A 142 -11.25 23.29 8.01
C ASP A 142 -10.41 22.12 8.58
N ALA A 143 -10.65 20.90 8.11
CA ALA A 143 -9.82 19.75 8.43
C ALA A 143 -8.39 19.87 7.86
N MET A 144 -8.21 20.46 6.66
CA MET A 144 -6.90 20.77 6.09
C MET A 144 -6.14 21.81 6.92
N ASN A 145 -6.84 22.84 7.40
CA ASN A 145 -6.25 23.83 8.31
C ASN A 145 -5.80 23.15 9.63
N ARG A 146 -6.65 22.30 10.22
CA ARG A 146 -6.32 21.49 11.40
C ARG A 146 -5.10 20.58 11.17
N ALA A 147 -4.96 20.02 9.97
CA ALA A 147 -3.88 19.09 9.65
C ALA A 147 -2.50 19.77 9.55
N GLN A 148 -2.45 21.06 9.20
CA GLN A 148 -1.22 21.87 9.11
C GLN A 148 -0.13 21.25 8.20
N VAL A 149 -0.53 20.59 7.12
CA VAL A 149 0.39 19.88 6.20
C VAL A 149 0.86 20.77 5.06
N VAL A 150 -0.08 21.40 4.35
CA VAL A 150 0.20 22.14 3.12
C VAL A 150 0.35 23.65 3.40
N GLU A 151 1.08 24.35 2.53
CA GLU A 151 1.33 25.79 2.64
C GLU A 151 0.04 26.61 2.74
N TYR A 152 0.05 27.66 3.56
CA TYR A 152 -1.13 28.50 3.83
C TYR A 152 -1.75 29.08 2.55
N ASP A 153 -0.94 29.60 1.61
CA ASP A 153 -1.45 30.13 0.34
C ASP A 153 -2.20 29.05 -0.48
N LEU A 154 -1.73 27.80 -0.44
CA LEU A 154 -2.41 26.68 -1.08
C LEU A 154 -3.74 26.35 -0.37
N GLN A 155 -3.77 26.35 0.96
CA GLN A 155 -5.00 26.14 1.73
C GLN A 155 -6.08 27.17 1.35
N GLN A 156 -5.71 28.45 1.28
CA GLN A 156 -6.62 29.53 0.92
C GLN A 156 -7.20 29.35 -0.50
N LYS A 157 -6.37 28.95 -1.45
CA LYS A 157 -6.79 28.70 -2.85
C LYS A 157 -7.62 27.43 -3.00
N LEU A 158 -7.40 26.42 -2.16
CA LEU A 158 -8.17 25.17 -2.16
C LEU A 158 -9.50 25.28 -1.41
N ARG A 159 -9.64 26.23 -0.48
CA ARG A 159 -10.84 26.38 0.36
C ARG A 159 -12.17 26.34 -0.43
N PRO A 160 -12.36 27.08 -1.56
CA PRO A 160 -13.62 27.06 -2.30
C PRO A 160 -14.02 25.69 -2.86
N TYR A 161 -13.04 24.79 -3.04
CA TYR A 161 -13.24 23.43 -3.54
C TYR A 161 -13.46 22.43 -2.39
N LEU A 162 -12.84 22.66 -1.24
CA LEU A 162 -12.84 21.72 -0.11
C LEU A 162 -13.94 21.98 0.92
N GLU A 163 -14.41 23.23 1.07
CA GLU A 163 -15.39 23.59 2.11
C GLU A 163 -16.76 22.90 1.92
N LYS A 164 -17.07 22.49 0.69
CA LYS A 164 -18.30 21.77 0.33
C LYS A 164 -18.18 20.25 0.53
N LEU A 165 -16.98 19.75 0.78
CA LEU A 165 -16.72 18.33 0.98
C LEU A 165 -16.77 18.03 2.47
N VAL A 166 -17.85 17.38 2.91
CA VAL A 166 -18.11 17.04 4.31
C VAL A 166 -18.11 15.53 4.47
N PRO A 167 -17.32 14.95 5.40
CA PRO A 167 -17.36 13.52 5.66
C PRO A 167 -18.73 13.04 6.17
N LEU A 168 -19.15 11.86 5.72
CA LEU A 168 -20.32 11.18 6.27
C LEU A 168 -20.06 10.75 7.73
N PRO A 169 -21.12 10.62 8.56
CA PRO A 169 -20.98 10.09 9.92
C PRO A 169 -20.37 8.69 9.92
N SER A 170 -19.38 8.46 10.78
CA SER A 170 -18.63 7.20 10.85
C SER A 170 -19.06 6.32 12.04
N ILE A 171 -18.64 5.06 12.02
CA ILE A 171 -18.70 4.18 13.19
C ILE A 171 -17.63 4.62 14.19
N TYR A 172 -17.98 4.70 15.47
CA TYR A 172 -17.06 4.98 16.57
C TYR A 172 -17.26 3.98 17.70
N TYR A 173 -16.27 3.10 17.90
CA TYR A 173 -16.19 2.19 19.05
C TYR A 173 -15.01 2.63 19.93
N PRO A 174 -15.27 3.28 21.08
CA PRO A 174 -14.23 3.91 21.89
C PRO A 174 -13.13 2.97 22.38
N ASP A 175 -13.42 1.68 22.52
CA ASP A 175 -12.49 0.67 23.02
C ASP A 175 -11.45 0.22 21.98
N PHE A 176 -11.64 0.56 20.69
CA PHE A 176 -10.72 0.19 19.62
C PHE A 176 -9.63 1.23 19.34
N ILE A 177 -9.84 2.50 19.68
CA ILE A 177 -8.87 3.59 19.45
C ILE A 177 -8.47 4.26 20.77
N ALA A 178 -7.61 5.27 20.69
CA ALA A 178 -7.18 5.97 21.89
C ALA A 178 -8.33 6.77 22.53
N ALA A 179 -8.47 6.70 23.86
CA ALA A 179 -9.53 7.43 24.58
C ALA A 179 -9.45 8.96 24.36
N ASN A 180 -8.27 9.47 24.03
CA ASN A 180 -8.01 10.88 23.72
C ASN A 180 -8.60 11.36 22.36
N GLN A 181 -9.31 10.48 21.65
CA GLN A 181 -10.08 10.78 20.44
C GLN A 181 -11.55 11.13 20.74
N ASN A 182 -12.02 10.99 21.98
CA ASN A 182 -13.42 11.21 22.34
C ASN A 182 -13.92 12.62 21.95
N ASP A 183 -13.15 13.66 22.27
CA ASP A 183 -13.51 15.05 21.96
C ASP A 183 -13.57 15.36 20.45
N ARG A 184 -13.04 14.47 19.61
CA ARG A 184 -13.09 14.59 18.13
C ARG A 184 -14.35 13.95 17.55
N ALA A 185 -15.01 13.05 18.26
CA ALA A 185 -16.10 12.22 17.75
C ALA A 185 -17.46 12.92 17.85
N ASP A 186 -17.74 13.87 16.95
CA ASP A 186 -19.01 14.60 16.85
C ASP A 186 -19.88 14.20 15.63
N ASN A 187 -19.38 13.30 14.77
CA ASN A 187 -20.01 12.84 13.54
C ASN A 187 -20.10 11.31 13.49
N VAL A 188 -20.96 10.76 14.34
CA VAL A 188 -21.06 9.31 14.55
C VAL A 188 -22.42 8.77 14.15
N ILE A 189 -22.44 7.54 13.62
CA ILE A 189 -23.67 6.79 13.40
C ILE A 189 -24.25 6.44 14.78
N PRO A 190 -25.53 6.74 15.06
CA PRO A 190 -26.12 6.50 16.37
C PRO A 190 -26.36 5.00 16.63
N GLY A 191 -26.34 4.63 17.91
CA GLY A 191 -26.62 3.26 18.35
C GLY A 191 -25.36 2.43 18.62
N ASN A 192 -25.57 1.20 19.09
CA ASN A 192 -24.51 0.23 19.39
C ASN A 192 -24.69 -1.08 18.60
N ASN A 193 -25.73 -1.16 17.76
CA ASN A 193 -26.02 -2.36 16.99
C ASN A 193 -25.09 -2.42 15.77
N LYS A 194 -24.14 -3.35 15.79
CA LYS A 194 -23.11 -3.45 14.74
C LYS A 194 -23.69 -3.86 13.39
N LEU A 195 -24.83 -4.57 13.36
CA LEU A 195 -25.54 -4.89 12.11
C LEU A 195 -26.20 -3.65 11.49
N GLU A 196 -26.80 -2.79 12.30
CA GLU A 196 -27.33 -1.51 11.80
C GLU A 196 -26.22 -0.64 11.24
N HIS A 197 -25.08 -0.56 11.94
CA HIS A 197 -23.90 0.13 11.44
C HIS A 197 -23.42 -0.44 10.10
N LEU A 198 -23.32 -1.77 9.97
CA LEU A 198 -22.99 -2.43 8.71
C LEU A 198 -23.94 -2.00 7.58
N ASN A 199 -25.25 -2.04 7.83
CA ASN A 199 -26.26 -1.68 6.84
C ASN A 199 -26.18 -0.20 6.43
N VAL A 200 -25.88 0.70 7.36
CA VAL A 200 -25.66 2.13 7.05
C VAL A 200 -24.44 2.30 6.15
N ILE A 201 -23.31 1.65 6.44
CA ILE A 201 -22.11 1.74 5.60
C ILE A 201 -22.38 1.18 4.20
N ARG A 202 -23.06 0.04 4.09
CA ARG A 202 -23.45 -0.54 2.79
C ARG A 202 -24.31 0.42 1.98
N LYS A 203 -25.34 1.03 2.60
CA LYS A 203 -26.18 2.03 1.96
C LYS A 203 -25.37 3.23 1.48
N ASN A 204 -24.46 3.74 2.31
CA ASN A 204 -23.60 4.87 1.94
C ASN A 204 -22.74 4.57 0.69
N ILE A 205 -22.20 3.35 0.58
CA ILE A 205 -21.42 2.92 -0.59
C ILE A 205 -22.30 2.87 -1.84
N ALA A 206 -23.48 2.24 -1.75
CA ALA A 206 -24.43 2.13 -2.85
C ALA A 206 -24.91 3.51 -3.34
N ASP A 207 -25.28 4.38 -2.41
CA ASP A 207 -25.71 5.76 -2.70
C ASP A 207 -24.59 6.55 -3.37
N PHE A 208 -23.35 6.47 -2.84
CA PHE A 208 -22.21 7.16 -3.42
C PHE A 208 -21.92 6.69 -4.86
N LYS A 209 -21.97 5.37 -5.10
CA LYS A 209 -21.81 4.78 -6.42
C LYS A 209 -22.87 5.28 -7.40
N GLN A 210 -24.14 5.26 -6.99
CA GLN A 210 -25.27 5.66 -7.82
C GLN A 210 -25.27 7.17 -8.11
N GLN A 211 -25.15 8.01 -7.08
CA GLN A 211 -25.22 9.47 -7.20
C GLN A 211 -24.13 10.05 -8.11
N ASN A 212 -22.97 9.39 -8.17
CA ASN A 212 -21.84 9.82 -8.98
C ASN A 212 -21.72 9.05 -10.31
N ASN A 213 -22.65 8.14 -10.62
CA ASN A 213 -22.62 7.28 -11.81
C ASN A 213 -21.26 6.57 -11.98
N LEU A 214 -20.80 5.89 -10.92
CA LEU A 214 -19.47 5.27 -10.87
C LEU A 214 -19.52 3.81 -11.32
N ASP A 215 -18.53 3.41 -12.11
CA ASP A 215 -18.37 2.02 -12.53
C ASP A 215 -17.84 1.16 -11.36
N LYS A 216 -16.87 1.73 -10.64
CA LYS A 216 -16.14 1.07 -9.54
C LYS A 216 -16.02 1.95 -8.32
N VAL A 217 -15.95 1.31 -7.16
CA VAL A 217 -15.63 1.97 -5.88
C VAL A 217 -14.56 1.16 -5.16
N ILE A 218 -13.53 1.84 -4.66
CA ILE A 218 -12.53 1.27 -3.76
C ILE A 218 -12.67 1.95 -2.39
N LEU A 219 -12.71 1.14 -1.33
CA LEU A 219 -12.68 1.62 0.04
C LEU A 219 -11.24 1.56 0.57
N LEU A 220 -10.83 2.59 1.28
CA LEU A 220 -9.52 2.62 1.91
C LEU A 220 -9.59 3.18 3.34
N TRP A 221 -9.04 2.43 4.28
CA TRP A 221 -8.89 2.85 5.66
C TRP A 221 -7.64 3.71 5.82
N THR A 222 -7.83 4.98 6.17
CA THR A 222 -6.77 5.90 6.58
C THR A 222 -7.12 6.63 7.90
N ALA A 223 -8.01 6.05 8.69
CA ALA A 223 -8.40 6.56 9.99
C ALA A 223 -7.37 6.18 11.08
N ASN A 224 -7.66 6.56 12.32
CA ASN A 224 -6.89 6.20 13.49
C ASN A 224 -6.50 4.71 13.50
N THR A 225 -5.27 4.44 13.96
CA THR A 225 -4.83 3.07 14.22
C THR A 225 -5.69 2.47 15.33
N GLU A 226 -6.34 1.35 15.05
CA GLU A 226 -7.04 0.58 16.09
C GLU A 226 -6.06 -0.35 16.83
N ARG A 227 -6.42 -0.77 18.04
CA ARG A 227 -5.82 -1.95 18.66
C ARG A 227 -6.08 -3.18 17.79
N PHE A 228 -5.24 -4.20 17.92
CA PHE A 228 -5.58 -5.53 17.41
C PHE A 228 -6.86 -6.06 18.07
N CYS A 229 -7.73 -6.69 17.27
CA CYS A 229 -8.74 -7.57 17.84
C CYS A 229 -8.09 -8.88 18.30
N VAL A 230 -8.66 -9.51 19.32
CA VAL A 230 -8.30 -10.86 19.72
C VAL A 230 -8.95 -11.81 18.71
N GLU A 231 -8.13 -12.38 17.82
CA GLU A 231 -8.62 -13.34 16.83
C GLU A 231 -9.14 -14.61 17.50
N ASP A 232 -10.33 -15.02 17.10
CA ASP A 232 -11.04 -16.21 17.59
C ASP A 232 -11.64 -16.91 16.37
N PRO A 233 -11.29 -18.17 16.08
CA PRO A 233 -11.85 -18.93 14.96
C PRO A 233 -13.38 -19.07 14.97
N ASN A 234 -14.05 -18.85 16.11
CA ASN A 234 -15.51 -18.85 16.24
C ASN A 234 -16.16 -17.50 15.91
N VAL A 235 -15.38 -16.42 15.91
CA VAL A 235 -15.83 -15.06 15.62
C VAL A 235 -15.35 -14.63 14.23
N HIS A 236 -14.06 -14.85 13.96
CA HIS A 236 -13.35 -14.30 12.80
C HIS A 236 -12.95 -15.35 11.77
N GLY A 237 -13.22 -16.64 12.03
CA GLY A 237 -12.64 -17.75 11.27
C GLY A 237 -13.25 -18.00 9.89
N THR A 238 -14.53 -17.65 9.68
CA THR A 238 -15.23 -17.81 8.40
C THR A 238 -16.15 -16.62 8.13
N ALA A 239 -16.51 -16.41 6.87
CA ALA A 239 -17.43 -15.33 6.47
C ALA A 239 -18.78 -15.44 7.20
N GLU A 240 -19.32 -16.65 7.35
CA GLU A 240 -20.59 -16.89 8.04
C GLU A 240 -20.50 -16.53 9.54
N LYS A 241 -19.43 -16.99 10.21
CA LYS A 241 -19.21 -16.69 11.64
C LYS A 241 -19.02 -15.20 11.86
N LEU A 242 -18.25 -14.54 11.00
CA LEU A 242 -18.00 -13.11 11.08
C LEU A 242 -19.29 -12.29 10.96
N LEU A 243 -20.15 -12.61 10.00
CA LEU A 243 -21.43 -11.94 9.83
C LEU A 243 -22.38 -12.17 11.01
N LYS A 244 -22.42 -13.40 11.56
CA LYS A 244 -23.18 -13.69 12.80
C LYS A 244 -22.61 -12.94 14.02
N SER A 245 -21.30 -12.77 14.10
CA SER A 245 -20.66 -11.97 15.15
C SER A 245 -20.95 -10.47 15.02
N ILE A 246 -21.10 -9.96 13.79
CA ILE A 246 -21.61 -8.60 13.56
C ILE A 246 -23.08 -8.51 14.01
N GLU A 247 -23.92 -9.47 13.64
CA GLU A 247 -25.35 -9.51 14.02
C GLU A 247 -25.55 -9.50 15.54
N SER A 248 -24.76 -10.29 16.26
CA SER A 248 -24.74 -10.36 17.73
C SER A 248 -23.98 -9.21 18.39
N SER A 249 -23.46 -8.24 17.62
CA SER A 249 -22.68 -7.10 18.12
C SER A 249 -21.48 -7.50 18.99
N HIS A 250 -20.79 -8.58 18.63
CA HIS A 250 -19.67 -9.17 19.38
C HIS A 250 -18.57 -8.11 19.66
N PRO A 251 -18.01 -8.05 20.88
CA PRO A 251 -17.09 -6.98 21.30
C PRO A 251 -15.83 -6.89 20.43
N GLU A 252 -15.27 -8.03 20.00
CA GLU A 252 -14.05 -8.05 19.17
C GLU A 252 -14.25 -7.70 17.68
N ILE A 253 -15.46 -7.31 17.27
CA ILE A 253 -15.70 -6.76 15.92
C ILE A 253 -15.38 -5.25 15.93
N SER A 254 -14.27 -4.87 15.31
CA SER A 254 -13.86 -3.46 15.19
C SER A 254 -14.70 -2.68 14.18
N ALA A 255 -14.53 -1.34 14.14
CA ALA A 255 -15.14 -0.52 13.10
C ALA A 255 -14.53 -0.87 11.73
N SER A 256 -13.21 -1.05 11.65
CA SER A 256 -12.54 -1.44 10.40
C SER A 256 -13.04 -2.78 9.84
N THR A 257 -13.36 -3.76 10.70
CA THR A 257 -13.97 -5.04 10.27
C THR A 257 -15.34 -4.83 9.63
N ILE A 258 -16.17 -3.93 10.17
CA ILE A 258 -17.47 -3.60 9.58
C ILE A 258 -17.31 -2.92 8.22
N PHE A 259 -16.36 -1.99 8.08
CA PHE A 259 -16.08 -1.36 6.78
C PHE A 259 -15.56 -2.36 5.75
N ALA A 260 -14.67 -3.28 6.13
CA ALA A 260 -14.18 -4.32 5.24
C ALA A 260 -15.31 -5.26 4.78
N CYS A 261 -16.19 -5.67 5.71
CA CYS A 261 -17.36 -6.49 5.37
C CYS A 261 -18.35 -5.73 4.47
N ALA A 262 -18.61 -4.46 4.75
CA ALA A 262 -19.48 -3.62 3.93
C ALA A 262 -18.95 -3.49 2.50
N ALA A 263 -17.64 -3.25 2.34
CA ALA A 263 -16.99 -3.18 1.04
C ALA A 263 -17.21 -4.48 0.25
N CYS A 264 -16.93 -5.64 0.86
CA CYS A 264 -17.10 -6.94 0.21
C CYS A 264 -18.57 -7.19 -0.19
N LEU A 265 -19.52 -6.91 0.72
CA LEU A 265 -20.95 -7.09 0.45
C LEU A 265 -21.50 -6.17 -0.65
N GLU A 266 -20.86 -5.03 -0.89
CA GLU A 266 -21.19 -4.09 -1.98
C GLU A 266 -20.31 -4.28 -3.23
N GLY A 267 -19.56 -5.38 -3.32
CA GLY A 267 -18.71 -5.68 -4.48
C GLY A 267 -17.59 -4.66 -4.69
N CYS A 268 -17.06 -4.10 -3.61
CA CYS A 268 -15.98 -3.12 -3.61
C CYS A 268 -14.72 -3.69 -2.95
N SER A 269 -13.55 -3.44 -3.54
CA SER A 269 -12.27 -3.81 -2.91
C SER A 269 -11.96 -2.92 -1.70
N PHE A 270 -11.28 -3.49 -0.70
CA PHE A 270 -10.93 -2.82 0.56
C PHE A 270 -9.43 -2.81 0.82
N ILE A 271 -8.89 -1.63 1.16
CA ILE A 271 -7.47 -1.46 1.46
C ILE A 271 -7.30 -0.96 2.90
N ASN A 272 -6.59 -1.74 3.72
CA ASN A 272 -6.21 -1.36 5.07
C ASN A 272 -4.88 -0.60 5.09
N GLY A 273 -4.96 0.73 5.27
CA GLY A 273 -3.78 1.60 5.37
C GLY A 273 -3.16 1.70 6.75
N SER A 274 -3.75 1.04 7.76
CA SER A 274 -3.34 1.10 9.17
C SER A 274 -2.90 -0.30 9.66
N PRO A 275 -2.24 -0.43 10.83
CA PRO A 275 -1.57 -1.67 11.21
C PRO A 275 -2.44 -2.70 11.96
N GLN A 276 -3.70 -2.39 12.27
CA GLN A 276 -4.58 -3.36 12.93
C GLN A 276 -4.93 -4.54 12.01
N ASN A 277 -5.28 -5.69 12.59
CA ASN A 277 -5.57 -6.95 11.89
C ASN A 277 -6.99 -7.01 11.30
N THR A 278 -7.42 -6.00 10.56
CA THR A 278 -8.77 -5.96 9.96
C THR A 278 -9.04 -7.15 9.03
N ILE A 279 -8.02 -7.60 8.28
CA ILE A 279 -8.13 -8.64 7.26
C ILE A 279 -7.97 -10.03 7.93
N VAL A 280 -8.96 -10.39 8.74
CA VAL A 280 -9.11 -11.71 9.38
C VAL A 280 -9.60 -12.77 8.38
N PRO A 281 -9.48 -14.08 8.67
CA PRO A 281 -9.89 -15.14 7.73
C PRO A 281 -11.32 -15.00 7.18
N GLY A 282 -12.28 -14.61 8.01
CA GLY A 282 -13.66 -14.41 7.58
C GLY A 282 -13.86 -13.22 6.63
N VAL A 283 -13.00 -12.19 6.69
CA VAL A 283 -13.00 -11.09 5.71
C VAL A 283 -12.43 -11.57 4.37
N ILE A 284 -11.36 -12.37 4.41
CA ILE A 284 -10.75 -12.95 3.20
C ILE A 284 -11.77 -13.85 2.48
N GLU A 285 -12.42 -14.76 3.19
CA GLU A 285 -13.45 -15.64 2.60
C GLU A 285 -14.65 -14.84 2.07
N LEU A 286 -15.03 -13.74 2.72
CA LEU A 286 -16.11 -12.88 2.25
C LEU A 286 -15.72 -12.13 0.96
N ALA A 287 -14.47 -11.65 0.87
CA ALA A 287 -13.93 -11.01 -0.32
C ALA A 287 -13.79 -11.99 -1.50
N GLU A 288 -13.39 -13.24 -1.22
CA GLU A 288 -13.35 -14.33 -2.20
C GLU A 288 -14.74 -14.57 -2.81
N LYS A 289 -15.77 -14.72 -1.96
CA LYS A 289 -17.16 -14.93 -2.39
C LYS A 289 -17.73 -13.76 -3.19
N ALA A 290 -17.36 -12.54 -2.82
CA ALA A 290 -17.78 -11.33 -3.51
C ALA A 290 -17.02 -11.09 -4.82
N GLY A 291 -15.91 -11.81 -5.04
CA GLY A 291 -15.01 -11.51 -6.14
C GLY A 291 -14.52 -10.06 -6.03
N VAL A 292 -13.85 -9.71 -4.93
CA VAL A 292 -13.16 -8.41 -4.77
C VAL A 292 -11.78 -8.62 -4.18
N PHE A 293 -10.99 -7.57 -4.02
CA PHE A 293 -9.69 -7.66 -3.37
C PHE A 293 -9.70 -7.06 -1.97
N VAL A 294 -8.85 -7.63 -1.12
CA VAL A 294 -8.43 -7.01 0.13
C VAL A 294 -6.91 -6.84 0.13
N ALA A 295 -6.43 -5.72 0.65
CA ALA A 295 -4.99 -5.42 0.71
C ALA A 295 -4.63 -4.68 1.99
N GLY A 296 -3.40 -4.88 2.48
CA GLY A 296 -2.93 -4.37 3.77
C GLY A 296 -1.64 -5.06 4.18
N ASP A 297 -1.00 -4.71 5.29
CA ASP A 297 -1.40 -3.70 6.28
C ASP A 297 -0.33 -2.61 6.44
N ASP A 298 -0.78 -1.41 6.85
CA ASP A 298 0.01 -0.21 7.19
C ASP A 298 0.85 0.42 6.06
N PHE A 299 0.63 1.70 5.73
CA PHE A 299 1.37 2.39 4.67
C PHE A 299 2.88 2.38 4.88
N LYS A 300 3.67 1.95 3.89
CA LYS A 300 5.14 1.99 3.97
C LYS A 300 5.70 3.35 3.59
N THR A 301 5.58 4.32 4.50
CA THR A 301 6.20 5.66 4.38
C THR A 301 7.63 5.70 4.95
N GLY A 302 8.35 6.78 4.60
CA GLY A 302 9.55 7.29 5.27
C GLY A 302 10.52 6.25 5.83
N GLN A 303 10.52 6.09 7.16
CA GLN A 303 11.47 5.28 7.92
C GLN A 303 11.46 3.80 7.51
N THR A 304 10.29 3.14 7.47
CA THR A 304 10.24 1.70 7.18
C THR A 304 10.59 1.42 5.72
N LYS A 305 10.19 2.31 4.81
CA LYS A 305 10.58 2.22 3.39
C LYS A 305 12.11 2.29 3.24
N PHE A 306 12.76 3.24 3.92
CA PHE A 306 14.21 3.33 3.94
C PHE A 306 14.89 2.13 4.62
N LYS A 307 14.36 1.67 5.76
CA LYS A 307 14.89 0.53 6.52
C LYS A 307 14.98 -0.74 5.67
N THR A 308 13.90 -1.10 4.99
CA THR A 308 13.86 -2.29 4.13
C THR A 308 14.88 -2.22 2.99
N CYS A 309 15.09 -1.03 2.42
CA CYS A 309 16.12 -0.80 1.40
C CYS A 309 17.56 -0.88 1.97
N LEU A 310 17.81 -0.28 3.13
CA LEU A 310 19.15 -0.27 3.72
C LEU A 310 19.56 -1.65 4.21
N VAL A 311 18.67 -2.37 4.90
CA VAL A 311 18.96 -3.73 5.41
C VAL A 311 19.18 -4.70 4.25
N GLU A 312 18.38 -4.58 3.18
CA GLU A 312 18.61 -5.32 1.93
C GLU A 312 20.00 -5.05 1.35
N TYR A 313 20.43 -3.78 1.28
CA TYR A 313 21.77 -3.42 0.84
C TYR A 313 22.85 -4.06 1.72
N LEU A 314 22.73 -3.96 3.05
CA LEU A 314 23.74 -4.49 3.98
C LEU A 314 23.89 -6.00 3.82
N VAL A 315 22.78 -6.74 3.90
CA VAL A 315 22.79 -8.21 3.78
C VAL A 315 23.27 -8.65 2.39
N GLY A 316 22.80 -7.97 1.34
CA GLY A 316 23.22 -8.23 -0.04
C GLY A 316 24.71 -7.95 -0.30
N ALA A 317 25.30 -7.02 0.44
CA ALA A 317 26.73 -6.70 0.41
C ALA A 317 27.59 -7.61 1.30
N GLY A 318 26.99 -8.59 1.99
CA GLY A 318 27.71 -9.47 2.92
C GLY A 318 28.05 -8.81 4.26
N ILE A 319 27.36 -7.72 4.63
CA ILE A 319 27.49 -7.03 5.91
C ILE A 319 26.40 -7.56 6.84
N LYS A 320 26.73 -7.87 8.11
CA LYS A 320 25.82 -8.51 9.06
C LYS A 320 25.21 -7.51 10.04
N PRO A 321 23.99 -6.99 9.81
CA PRO A 321 23.25 -6.27 10.85
C PRO A 321 23.20 -7.06 12.17
N LYS A 322 23.52 -6.39 13.27
CA LYS A 322 23.45 -6.92 14.64
C LYS A 322 22.48 -6.13 15.52
N ALA A 323 22.27 -4.85 15.22
CA ALA A 323 21.26 -4.03 15.88
C ALA A 323 20.62 -3.03 14.90
N ILE A 324 19.32 -2.81 15.07
CA ILE A 324 18.51 -1.79 14.39
C ILE A 324 17.69 -1.08 15.47
N ILE A 325 18.01 0.18 15.75
CA ILE A 325 17.30 0.97 16.74
C ILE A 325 16.56 2.10 16.02
N SER A 326 15.23 2.10 16.06
CA SER A 326 14.38 3.03 15.31
C SER A 326 13.50 3.88 16.22
N TYR A 327 13.92 5.12 16.47
CA TYR A 327 13.13 6.11 17.21
C TYR A 327 12.29 6.97 16.28
N ASN A 328 11.13 7.39 16.77
CA ASN A 328 10.21 8.27 16.05
C ASN A 328 9.52 9.22 17.02
N HIS A 329 9.33 10.47 16.61
CA HIS A 329 8.35 11.35 17.26
C HIS A 329 7.63 12.23 16.24
N LEU A 330 6.36 12.52 16.53
CA LEU A 330 5.45 13.30 15.69
C LEU A 330 4.34 13.93 16.55
N GLY A 331 3.78 15.05 16.09
CA GLY A 331 2.81 15.88 16.82
C GLY A 331 1.40 15.91 16.24
N ASN A 332 1.17 15.22 15.13
CA ASN A 332 -0.15 15.12 14.52
C ASN A 332 -1.08 14.14 15.28
N ASN A 333 -2.32 14.01 14.79
CA ASN A 333 -3.32 13.15 15.45
C ASN A 333 -2.95 11.66 15.42
N ASP A 334 -2.15 11.20 14.45
CA ASP A 334 -1.63 9.83 14.45
C ASP A 334 -0.71 9.61 15.66
N GLY A 335 0.25 10.51 15.89
CA GLY A 335 1.10 10.48 17.08
C GLY A 335 0.31 10.53 18.39
N LYS A 336 -0.74 11.38 18.44
CA LYS A 336 -1.64 11.48 19.61
C LYS A 336 -2.37 10.17 19.87
N ASN A 337 -2.88 9.50 18.84
CA ASN A 337 -3.54 8.21 18.99
C ASN A 337 -2.57 7.09 19.41
N LEU A 338 -1.38 7.06 18.80
CA LEU A 338 -0.33 6.08 19.11
C LEU A 338 0.31 6.28 20.49
N SER A 339 -0.05 7.32 21.25
CA SER A 339 0.39 7.47 22.64
C SER A 339 -0.26 6.44 23.58
N GLN A 340 -1.37 5.81 23.17
CA GLN A 340 -1.99 4.71 23.91
C GLN A 340 -1.31 3.39 23.56
N GLU A 341 -0.91 2.63 24.57
CA GLU A 341 -0.10 1.42 24.41
C GLU A 341 -0.75 0.37 23.49
N SER A 342 -2.06 0.15 23.61
CA SER A 342 -2.77 -0.83 22.78
C SER A 342 -2.75 -0.48 21.29
N CYS A 343 -2.80 0.80 20.94
CA CYS A 343 -2.67 1.27 19.55
C CYS A 343 -1.22 1.25 19.07
N PHE A 344 -0.27 1.57 19.96
CA PHE A 344 1.17 1.48 19.67
C PHE A 344 1.60 0.05 19.30
N LYS A 345 1.12 -0.97 20.03
CA LYS A 345 1.47 -2.38 19.78
C LYS A 345 1.16 -2.83 18.35
N SER A 346 0.08 -2.32 17.74
CA SER A 346 -0.23 -2.54 16.33
C SER A 346 0.89 -2.05 15.41
N LYS A 347 1.35 -0.81 15.64
CA LYS A 347 2.41 -0.16 14.85
C LYS A 347 3.80 -0.75 15.12
N GLU A 348 4.05 -1.19 16.35
CA GLU A 348 5.32 -1.82 16.74
C GLU A 348 5.54 -3.12 15.97
N ARG A 349 4.54 -4.01 15.94
CA ARG A 349 4.62 -5.31 15.26
C ARG A 349 4.97 -5.15 13.77
N SER A 350 4.21 -4.34 13.03
CA SER A 350 4.42 -4.13 11.59
C SER A 350 5.77 -3.48 11.24
N LYS A 351 6.34 -2.68 12.15
CA LYS A 351 7.66 -2.07 11.98
C LYS A 351 8.82 -2.99 12.35
N LYS A 352 8.58 -4.00 13.18
CA LYS A 352 9.58 -4.96 13.62
C LYS A 352 9.79 -6.06 12.57
N THR A 353 8.71 -6.68 12.10
CA THR A 353 8.79 -7.86 11.21
C THR A 353 9.22 -7.56 9.76
N CYS A 354 9.42 -6.29 9.42
CA CYS A 354 9.71 -5.86 8.04
C CYS A 354 11.12 -6.20 7.52
N VAL A 355 11.96 -6.87 8.33
CA VAL A 355 13.33 -7.25 7.94
C VAL A 355 13.58 -8.75 8.05
N ASP A 356 12.65 -9.51 8.62
CA ASP A 356 12.84 -10.91 9.00
C ASP A 356 13.25 -11.77 7.78
N ASP A 357 12.52 -11.66 6.67
CA ASP A 357 12.80 -12.38 5.42
C ASP A 357 14.15 -11.99 4.79
N ILE A 358 14.58 -10.74 4.98
CA ILE A 358 15.86 -10.24 4.47
C ILE A 358 17.00 -10.90 5.24
N LEU A 359 16.92 -10.96 6.57
CA LEU A 359 17.92 -11.61 7.41
C LEU A 359 17.95 -13.14 7.16
N GLU A 360 16.78 -13.77 7.09
CA GLU A 360 16.64 -15.21 6.85
C GLU A 360 17.23 -15.66 5.51
N SER A 361 17.26 -14.78 4.52
CA SER A 361 17.75 -15.07 3.17
C SER A 361 19.24 -15.41 3.12
N ASN A 362 20.02 -15.06 4.14
CA ASN A 362 21.48 -15.22 4.13
C ASN A 362 21.99 -16.08 5.28
N LYS A 363 22.02 -17.40 5.05
CA LYS A 363 22.54 -18.40 6.02
C LYS A 363 24.06 -18.37 6.20
N VAL A 364 24.80 -17.60 5.40
CA VAL A 364 26.24 -17.37 5.63
C VAL A 364 26.43 -16.37 6.76
N LEU A 365 25.64 -15.28 6.76
CA LEU A 365 25.68 -14.28 7.83
C LEU A 365 24.94 -14.76 9.09
N TYR A 366 23.84 -15.50 8.92
CA TYR A 366 22.98 -16.00 9.99
C TYR A 366 22.80 -17.52 9.90
N PRO A 367 23.83 -18.32 10.28
CA PRO A 367 23.79 -19.77 10.11
C PRO A 367 22.84 -20.47 11.08
N THR A 368 22.49 -19.84 12.21
CA THR A 368 21.57 -20.38 13.22
C THR A 368 20.34 -19.50 13.39
N GLU A 369 19.25 -20.07 13.90
CA GLU A 369 18.03 -19.31 14.23
C GLU A 369 18.28 -18.29 15.35
N GLU A 370 19.15 -18.62 16.31
CA GLU A 370 19.51 -17.71 17.40
C GLU A 370 20.14 -16.41 16.87
N GLU A 371 20.95 -16.50 15.82
CA GLU A 371 21.62 -15.33 15.25
C GLU A 371 20.71 -14.40 14.44
N LEU A 372 19.52 -14.89 14.02
CA LEU A 372 18.48 -14.05 13.42
C LEU A 372 17.86 -13.08 14.44
N ASN A 373 17.97 -13.38 15.74
CA ASN A 373 17.53 -12.50 16.81
C ASN A 373 18.52 -11.34 17.01
N ILE A 374 18.47 -10.37 16.10
CA ILE A 374 19.20 -9.11 16.23
C ILE A 374 18.49 -8.18 17.22
N ASP A 375 19.23 -7.23 17.79
CA ASP A 375 18.64 -6.21 18.64
C ASP A 375 17.78 -5.26 17.79
N HIS A 376 16.45 -5.43 17.81
CA HIS A 376 15.53 -4.61 17.02
C HIS A 376 14.52 -3.88 17.89
N THR A 377 14.72 -2.57 18.04
CA THR A 377 13.91 -1.71 18.92
C THR A 377 13.15 -0.67 18.11
N ILE A 378 11.85 -0.53 18.39
CA ILE A 378 10.98 0.48 17.77
C ILE A 378 10.43 1.39 18.88
N VAL A 379 10.57 2.70 18.72
CA VAL A 379 9.99 3.69 19.64
C VAL A 379 9.20 4.72 18.85
N ILE A 380 8.01 5.06 19.35
CA ILE A 380 7.19 6.16 18.86
C ILE A 380 6.76 7.01 20.05
N LYS A 381 6.99 8.32 19.98
CA LYS A 381 6.58 9.28 21.01
C LYS A 381 5.73 10.40 20.40
N TYR A 382 4.74 10.84 21.15
CA TYR A 382 3.96 12.01 20.79
C TYR A 382 4.72 13.28 21.20
N CYS A 383 4.95 14.18 20.24
CA CYS A 383 5.62 15.45 20.44
C CYS A 383 4.87 16.55 19.67
N PRO A 384 3.89 17.23 20.32
CA PRO A 384 2.97 18.17 19.67
C PRO A 384 3.65 19.19 18.76
N GLU A 385 4.76 19.77 19.21
CA GLU A 385 5.50 20.84 18.51
C GLU A 385 6.02 20.45 17.12
N THR A 386 6.10 19.16 16.82
CA THR A 386 6.55 18.70 15.49
C THR A 386 5.44 18.63 14.45
N GLY A 387 4.17 18.73 14.85
CA GLY A 387 3.03 18.63 13.94
C GLY A 387 3.09 17.37 13.06
N ASP A 388 2.81 17.53 11.77
CA ASP A 388 2.91 16.45 10.78
C ASP A 388 4.34 16.08 10.38
N SER A 389 5.31 16.93 10.76
CA SER A 389 6.72 16.79 10.40
C SER A 389 7.43 15.80 11.33
N LYS A 390 7.07 14.53 11.19
CA LYS A 390 7.63 13.40 11.92
C LYS A 390 9.16 13.34 11.81
N LYS A 391 9.84 13.09 12.92
CA LYS A 391 11.29 12.84 12.95
C LYS A 391 11.55 11.35 13.17
N ALA A 392 12.39 10.77 12.32
CA ALA A 392 12.89 9.41 12.43
C ALA A 392 14.39 9.44 12.71
N MET A 393 14.82 8.69 13.72
CA MET A 393 16.22 8.55 14.10
C MET A 393 16.54 7.07 14.17
N ASP A 394 17.42 6.61 13.31
CA ASP A 394 17.75 5.20 13.19
C ASP A 394 19.24 4.96 13.36
N GLU A 395 19.60 3.93 14.12
CA GLU A 395 20.97 3.44 14.22
C GLU A 395 21.04 1.99 13.75
N TYR A 396 21.92 1.71 12.79
CA TYR A 396 22.18 0.38 12.25
C TYR A 396 23.61 0.00 12.61
N ILE A 397 23.77 -0.99 13.48
CA ILE A 397 25.08 -1.49 13.89
C ILE A 397 25.27 -2.84 13.21
N ALA A 398 26.34 -2.97 12.44
CA ALA A 398 26.67 -4.18 11.70
C ALA A 398 28.08 -4.67 12.00
N GLU A 399 28.25 -5.99 11.93
CA GLU A 399 29.54 -6.66 11.94
C GLU A 399 30.07 -6.78 10.50
N ILE A 400 31.37 -6.51 10.34
CA ILE A 400 32.09 -6.54 9.07
C ILE A 400 33.37 -7.40 9.22
N PHE A 401 34.23 -7.38 8.20
CA PHE A 401 35.44 -8.19 8.13
C PHE A 401 36.30 -8.17 9.42
N LEU A 402 36.80 -9.33 9.82
CA LEU A 402 37.66 -9.54 11.00
C LEU A 402 37.08 -9.05 12.33
N GLY A 403 35.75 -9.10 12.50
CA GLY A 403 35.07 -8.65 13.71
C GLY A 403 34.99 -7.13 13.84
N GLY A 404 35.31 -6.39 12.78
CA GLY A 404 35.10 -4.94 12.72
C GLY A 404 33.61 -4.59 12.84
N ARG A 405 33.34 -3.32 13.17
CA ARG A 405 31.98 -2.79 13.26
C ARG A 405 31.79 -1.60 12.34
N GLN A 406 30.61 -1.51 11.76
CA GLN A 406 30.14 -0.35 11.01
C GLN A 406 28.83 0.14 11.63
N THR A 407 28.71 1.46 11.80
CA THR A 407 27.50 2.09 12.33
C THR A 407 26.98 3.12 11.33
N PHE A 408 25.69 3.02 11.01
CA PHE A 408 24.95 4.05 10.27
C PHE A 408 24.02 4.77 11.23
N ALA A 409 24.18 6.08 11.40
CA ALA A 409 23.24 6.94 12.11
C ALA A 409 22.46 7.78 11.09
N VAL A 410 21.14 7.65 11.08
CA VAL A 410 20.26 8.28 10.11
C VAL A 410 19.30 9.19 10.83
N TYR A 411 19.25 10.45 10.41
CA TYR A 411 18.25 11.43 10.84
C TYR A 411 17.38 11.80 9.64
N ASN A 412 16.09 11.48 9.71
CA ASN A 412 15.15 11.69 8.62
C ASN A 412 13.96 12.55 9.09
N VAL A 413 13.76 13.68 8.42
CA VAL A 413 12.59 14.53 8.60
C VAL A 413 11.55 14.14 7.54
N CYS A 414 10.44 13.58 8.00
CA CYS A 414 9.36 13.09 7.16
C CYS A 414 8.13 13.98 7.37
N GLU A 415 7.74 14.74 6.35
CA GLU A 415 6.38 15.29 6.28
C GLU A 415 5.43 14.12 6.00
N ASP A 416 4.86 13.54 7.06
CA ASP A 416 4.31 12.17 7.01
C ASP A 416 3.13 12.07 6.04
N SER A 417 2.25 13.06 6.04
CA SER A 417 1.09 13.10 5.14
C SER A 417 1.47 13.37 3.69
N LEU A 418 2.52 14.16 3.43
CA LEU A 418 3.04 14.38 2.07
C LEU A 418 3.75 13.14 1.52
N LEU A 419 4.24 12.25 2.39
CA LEU A 419 4.73 10.93 1.99
C LEU A 419 3.61 9.89 1.86
N ALA A 420 2.57 9.97 2.70
CA ALA A 420 1.47 9.01 2.72
C ALA A 420 0.47 9.22 1.58
N ALA A 421 0.06 10.46 1.30
CA ALA A 421 -0.91 10.79 0.25
C ALA A 421 -0.57 10.19 -1.13
N PRO A 422 0.66 10.32 -1.67
CA PRO A 422 1.01 9.68 -2.93
C PRO A 422 1.02 8.15 -2.87
N LEU A 423 1.35 7.53 -1.73
CA LEU A 423 1.24 6.07 -1.57
C LEU A 423 -0.22 5.61 -1.57
N ILE A 424 -1.12 6.36 -0.93
CA ILE A 424 -2.56 6.10 -0.96
C ILE A 424 -3.05 6.14 -2.41
N MET A 425 -2.63 7.16 -3.16
CA MET A 425 -2.95 7.27 -4.57
C MET A 425 -2.44 6.06 -5.37
N ASP A 426 -1.18 5.65 -5.18
CA ASP A 426 -0.63 4.46 -5.85
C ASP A 426 -1.41 3.18 -5.51
N LEU A 427 -1.81 3.01 -4.24
CA LEU A 427 -2.61 1.87 -3.80
C LEU A 427 -3.95 1.79 -4.54
N LEU A 428 -4.64 2.93 -4.66
CA LEU A 428 -5.94 3.02 -5.33
C LEU A 428 -5.80 2.72 -6.83
N LEU A 429 -4.81 3.31 -7.48
CA LEU A 429 -4.60 3.17 -8.93
C LEU A 429 -4.13 1.76 -9.32
N LEU A 430 -3.25 1.16 -8.53
CA LEU A 430 -2.78 -0.21 -8.77
C LEU A 430 -3.86 -1.23 -8.43
N CYS A 431 -4.63 -1.04 -7.35
CA CYS A 431 -5.76 -1.91 -7.04
C CYS A 431 -6.78 -1.92 -8.18
N GLU A 432 -7.15 -0.74 -8.69
CA GLU A 432 -8.04 -0.61 -9.86
C GLU A 432 -7.47 -1.32 -11.10
N LEU A 433 -6.20 -1.08 -11.42
CA LEU A 433 -5.53 -1.72 -12.56
C LEU A 433 -5.55 -3.25 -12.42
N PHE A 434 -5.27 -3.77 -11.22
CA PHE A 434 -5.18 -5.21 -10.98
C PHE A 434 -6.55 -5.91 -11.04
N GLU A 435 -7.65 -5.20 -10.74
CA GLU A 435 -9.01 -5.71 -11.00
C GLU A 435 -9.32 -5.88 -12.49
N ARG A 436 -8.58 -5.22 -13.38
CA ARG A 436 -8.73 -5.36 -14.84
C ARG A 436 -7.79 -6.41 -15.43
N ILE A 437 -6.94 -7.04 -14.62
CA ILE A 437 -5.99 -8.04 -15.09
C ILE A 437 -6.46 -9.44 -14.69
N GLN A 438 -6.45 -10.32 -15.67
CA GLN A 438 -6.67 -11.75 -15.50
C GLN A 438 -5.49 -12.51 -16.12
N PHE A 439 -5.26 -13.74 -15.69
CA PHE A 439 -4.25 -14.60 -16.26
C PHE A 439 -4.72 -16.05 -16.34
N SER A 440 -4.13 -16.83 -17.24
CA SER A 440 -4.31 -18.28 -17.32
C SER A 440 -2.94 -18.97 -17.35
N LYS A 441 -2.86 -20.17 -16.79
CA LYS A 441 -1.68 -21.03 -16.81
C LYS A 441 -1.99 -22.27 -17.63
N ASP A 442 -1.29 -22.49 -18.74
CA ASP A 442 -1.40 -23.69 -19.58
C ASP A 442 -2.85 -24.07 -20.02
N THR A 443 -3.82 -23.19 -19.80
CA THR A 443 -5.26 -23.37 -20.08
C THR A 443 -5.84 -22.12 -20.74
N SER A 444 -7.09 -22.21 -21.20
CA SER A 444 -7.82 -21.09 -21.80
C SER A 444 -8.71 -20.33 -20.79
N GLU A 445 -8.80 -20.80 -19.56
CA GLU A 445 -9.65 -20.16 -18.53
C GLU A 445 -8.86 -19.08 -17.79
N PHE A 446 -9.33 -17.84 -17.91
CA PHE A 446 -8.74 -16.69 -17.25
C PHE A 446 -9.27 -16.59 -15.81
N GLN A 447 -8.35 -16.55 -14.86
CA GLN A 447 -8.63 -16.27 -13.46
C GLN A 447 -8.07 -14.90 -13.07
N ARG A 448 -8.56 -14.35 -11.97
CA ARG A 448 -8.00 -13.12 -11.40
C ARG A 448 -6.80 -13.45 -10.51
N PHE A 449 -6.15 -12.41 -10.00
CA PHE A 449 -5.24 -12.56 -8.87
C PHE A 449 -5.97 -13.08 -7.63
N ASP A 450 -5.17 -13.59 -6.71
CA ASP A 450 -5.56 -13.95 -5.35
C ASP A 450 -6.29 -12.82 -4.65
N THR A 451 -7.25 -13.17 -3.81
CA THR A 451 -8.12 -12.20 -3.10
C THR A 451 -7.32 -11.27 -2.21
N VAL A 452 -6.28 -11.79 -1.55
CA VAL A 452 -5.30 -10.98 -0.82
C VAL A 452 -4.28 -10.44 -1.81
N LEU A 453 -4.39 -9.14 -2.14
CA LEU A 453 -3.65 -8.53 -3.23
C LEU A 453 -2.21 -8.16 -2.83
N SER A 454 -1.38 -9.19 -2.61
CA SER A 454 0.02 -9.07 -2.19
C SER A 454 0.93 -8.31 -3.18
N TRP A 455 0.47 -8.12 -4.42
CA TRP A 455 1.09 -7.25 -5.42
C TRP A 455 1.29 -5.81 -4.94
N LEU A 456 0.49 -5.34 -3.97
CA LEU A 456 0.61 -4.01 -3.38
C LEU A 456 1.67 -3.90 -2.27
N SER A 457 2.45 -4.95 -2.02
CA SER A 457 3.43 -5.02 -0.94
C SER A 457 4.52 -3.94 -0.94
N TYR A 458 4.86 -3.38 -2.11
CA TYR A 458 5.75 -2.22 -2.21
C TYR A 458 5.27 -1.02 -1.38
N LEU A 459 3.95 -0.89 -1.19
CA LEU A 459 3.29 0.23 -0.56
C LEU A 459 2.90 -0.04 0.90
N MET A 460 3.10 -1.27 1.40
CA MET A 460 2.68 -1.72 2.74
C MET A 460 3.86 -2.17 3.61
N LYS A 461 3.78 -1.97 4.93
CA LYS A 461 4.83 -2.34 5.90
C LYS A 461 4.75 -3.81 6.29
N ALA A 462 3.53 -4.31 6.48
CA ALA A 462 3.26 -5.70 6.84
C ALA A 462 2.34 -6.31 5.78
N PRO A 463 2.84 -6.54 4.56
CA PRO A 463 2.00 -7.03 3.48
C PRO A 463 1.40 -8.38 3.84
N LYS A 464 0.06 -8.45 3.83
CA LYS A 464 -0.68 -9.70 3.99
C LYS A 464 -0.46 -10.57 2.75
N SER A 465 -0.27 -11.86 2.98
CA SER A 465 -0.21 -12.90 1.96
C SER A 465 -1.25 -13.97 2.26
N GLU A 466 -1.57 -14.81 1.26
CA GLU A 466 -2.36 -16.01 1.53
C GLU A 466 -1.62 -16.96 2.49
N SER A 467 -2.39 -17.79 3.19
CA SER A 467 -1.85 -18.71 4.19
C SER A 467 -0.79 -19.63 3.58
N GLY A 468 0.40 -19.65 4.19
CA GLY A 468 1.53 -20.49 3.77
C GLY A 468 2.49 -19.85 2.76
N ILE A 469 2.25 -18.60 2.32
CA ILE A 469 3.15 -17.87 1.44
C ILE A 469 4.10 -16.98 2.26
N THR A 470 5.40 -17.15 2.06
CA THR A 470 6.44 -16.30 2.67
C THR A 470 6.29 -14.84 2.23
N THR A 471 6.22 -13.94 3.21
CA THR A 471 6.22 -12.50 2.97
C THR A 471 7.59 -12.03 2.48
N ILE A 472 7.63 -11.21 1.43
CA ILE A 472 8.86 -10.55 0.95
C ILE A 472 8.77 -9.08 1.34
N ASN A 473 9.71 -8.55 2.13
CA ASN A 473 9.75 -7.13 2.52
C ASN A 473 10.84 -6.32 1.80
N SER A 474 11.78 -6.97 1.13
CA SER A 474 12.80 -6.29 0.31
C SER A 474 12.14 -5.34 -0.69
N LEU A 475 12.48 -4.05 -0.57
CA LEU A 475 11.82 -3.00 -1.32
C LEU A 475 12.16 -3.09 -2.81
N SER A 476 13.41 -3.46 -3.13
CA SER A 476 13.84 -3.56 -4.53
C SER A 476 13.15 -4.73 -5.24
N ARG A 477 12.97 -5.88 -4.56
CA ARG A 477 12.29 -7.05 -5.11
C ARG A 477 10.80 -6.79 -5.33
N GLN A 478 10.14 -6.13 -4.38
CA GLN A 478 8.74 -5.73 -4.53
C GLN A 478 8.55 -4.74 -5.68
N ARG A 479 9.47 -3.79 -5.87
CA ARG A 479 9.43 -2.86 -7.02
C ARG A 479 9.64 -3.61 -8.34
N ALA A 480 10.66 -4.47 -8.42
CA ALA A 480 10.93 -5.27 -9.61
C ALA A 480 9.73 -6.17 -9.97
N MET A 481 9.06 -6.76 -8.98
CA MET A 481 7.82 -7.51 -9.17
C MET A 481 6.74 -6.66 -9.85
N LEU A 482 6.47 -5.44 -9.36
CA LEU A 482 5.49 -4.54 -9.96
C LEU A 482 5.85 -4.14 -11.39
N GLU A 483 7.10 -3.73 -11.61
CA GLU A 483 7.58 -3.33 -12.94
C GLU A 483 7.47 -4.50 -13.93
N ASN A 484 7.86 -5.70 -13.50
CA ASN A 484 7.80 -6.90 -14.33
C ASN A 484 6.37 -7.32 -14.63
N LEU A 485 5.44 -7.24 -13.66
CA LEU A 485 4.03 -7.55 -13.91
C LEU A 485 3.44 -6.63 -14.99
N VAL A 486 3.67 -5.31 -14.84
CA VAL A 486 3.15 -4.32 -15.79
C VAL A 486 3.78 -4.50 -17.18
N LYS A 487 5.08 -4.79 -17.25
CA LYS A 487 5.78 -5.15 -18.50
C LYS A 487 5.17 -6.38 -19.16
N VAL A 488 5.00 -7.47 -18.40
CA VAL A 488 4.46 -8.73 -18.91
C VAL A 488 3.05 -8.54 -19.44
N CYS A 489 2.20 -7.81 -18.71
CA CYS A 489 0.85 -7.48 -19.18
C CYS A 489 0.87 -6.62 -20.45
N ALA A 490 1.85 -5.72 -20.60
CA ALA A 490 2.07 -4.93 -21.81
C ALA A 490 2.71 -5.70 -22.97
N GLY A 491 3.17 -6.95 -22.75
CA GLY A 491 3.89 -7.74 -23.75
C GLY A 491 5.37 -7.40 -23.90
N LEU A 492 5.96 -6.76 -22.89
CA LEU A 492 7.39 -6.47 -22.82
C LEU A 492 8.13 -7.60 -22.09
N THR A 493 9.40 -7.77 -22.45
CA THR A 493 10.31 -8.68 -21.75
C THR A 493 10.73 -8.11 -20.39
N ILE A 494 11.02 -9.01 -19.45
CA ILE A 494 11.63 -8.66 -18.17
C ILE A 494 13.11 -8.29 -18.37
N ASP A 495 13.62 -7.40 -17.53
CA ASP A 495 15.02 -7.01 -17.55
C ASP A 495 15.90 -8.02 -16.80
N ASP A 496 16.87 -8.62 -17.48
CA ASP A 496 17.88 -9.50 -16.89
C ASP A 496 19.15 -8.74 -16.44
N ASN A 497 19.29 -7.47 -16.83
CA ASN A 497 20.43 -6.58 -16.58
C ASN A 497 21.78 -7.11 -17.09
N LEU A 498 21.81 -8.15 -17.95
CA LEU A 498 23.04 -8.71 -18.49
C LEU A 498 23.69 -7.78 -19.52
N ARG A 499 22.87 -7.05 -20.29
CA ARG A 499 23.30 -6.12 -21.36
C ARG A 499 24.31 -6.76 -22.33
N LEU A 500 24.01 -7.98 -22.78
CA LEU A 500 24.90 -8.77 -23.63
C LEU A 500 25.21 -8.09 -24.95
N GLU A 501 24.28 -7.30 -25.48
CA GLU A 501 24.45 -6.46 -26.66
C GLU A 501 25.64 -5.48 -26.53
N VAL A 502 25.93 -5.03 -25.30
CA VAL A 502 27.10 -4.17 -25.01
C VAL A 502 28.31 -5.02 -24.64
N ARG A 503 28.15 -6.02 -23.76
CA ARG A 503 29.27 -6.79 -23.19
C ARG A 503 29.89 -7.79 -24.16
N TYR A 504 29.13 -8.29 -25.13
CA TYR A 504 29.64 -9.16 -26.20
C TYR A 504 30.30 -8.37 -27.34
N GLY A 505 29.95 -7.09 -27.47
CA GLY A 505 30.37 -6.19 -28.55
C GLY A 505 29.24 -5.95 -29.56
N ALA A 506 28.76 -4.71 -29.63
CA ALA A 506 27.55 -4.34 -30.39
C ALA A 506 27.60 -4.75 -31.88
N SER A 507 28.76 -4.64 -32.53
CA SER A 507 28.92 -5.03 -33.94
C SER A 507 28.84 -6.54 -34.20
N ARG A 508 29.13 -7.37 -33.19
CA ARG A 508 29.06 -8.83 -33.28
C ARG A 508 27.70 -9.36 -32.86
N PHE A 509 26.96 -8.62 -32.05
CA PHE A 509 25.63 -9.01 -31.57
C PHE A 509 24.54 -8.82 -32.65
N GLN A 510 24.75 -7.90 -33.60
CA GLN A 510 23.82 -7.65 -34.71
C GLN A 510 24.04 -8.55 -35.94
N GLN A 511 25.15 -9.31 -35.99
CA GLN A 511 25.42 -10.34 -36.99
C GLN A 511 24.80 -11.67 -36.57
#